data_AF-A0A9E7CUF5-F1
#
_entry.id   AF-A0A9E7CUF5-F1
#
_cell.length_a   1.000
_cell.length_b   1.000
_cell.length_c   1.000
_cell.angle_alpha   90.00
_cell.angle_beta   90.00
_cell.angle_gamma   90.00
#
_symmetry.space_group_name_H-M   'P 1'
#
loop_
_entity.id
_entity.type
_entity.pdbx_description
1 polymer ?
#
loop_
_entity_poly.entity_id
_entity_poly.type
_entity_poly.pdbx_seq_one_letter_code
_entity_poly.pdbx_strand_id
1 'polypeptide(L)'
;MNTITSASVSITEVFCKKMSENIPSRFVSALPMVSIHRIEKSLNTYRVNITTYLPSNITPLTDSWVKELNLNSGLFLDEKKIYLSYKGVRKIDTLITKAQSEQSIFCRRFDVEYYTTEKVDDHSLYHIQFNYKLPPNSQLADAIIVINTNEDPETDRGTVTSVRTDDQ
;
A
#
# COMPACT_ATOMS: atom_id res chain seq x y z
N MET A 1 9.09 16.23 -3.85
CA MET A 1 8.48 15.02 -4.46
C MET A 1 9.56 13.96 -4.54
N ASN A 2 9.45 12.91 -3.72
CA ASN A 2 10.35 11.77 -3.78
C ASN A 2 9.88 10.83 -4.91
N THR A 3 10.81 10.30 -5.71
CA THR A 3 10.49 9.35 -6.80
C THR A 3 11.51 8.25 -6.82
N ILE A 4 11.05 7.01 -6.88
CA ILE A 4 11.90 5.83 -7.00
C ILE A 4 11.44 5.01 -8.20
N THR A 5 12.39 4.59 -9.01
CA THR A 5 12.16 3.72 -10.17
C THR A 5 12.85 2.39 -9.90
N SER A 6 12.05 1.35 -9.72
CA SER A 6 12.55 -0.02 -9.86
C SER A 6 12.35 -0.45 -11.32
N ALA A 7 13.07 -1.47 -11.79
CA ALA A 7 12.97 -1.98 -13.16
C ALA A 7 11.54 -2.40 -13.60
N SER A 8 10.57 -2.42 -12.67
CA SER A 8 9.19 -2.87 -12.90
C SER A 8 8.10 -1.83 -12.61
N VAL A 9 8.37 -0.76 -11.85
CA VAL A 9 7.41 0.32 -11.56
C VAL A 9 8.13 1.58 -11.08
N SER A 10 7.64 2.74 -11.50
CA SER A 10 8.01 4.04 -10.91
C SER A 10 6.94 4.47 -9.91
N ILE A 11 7.33 4.84 -8.69
CA ILE A 11 6.43 5.34 -7.65
C ILE A 11 6.85 6.76 -7.29
N THR A 12 5.87 7.66 -7.22
CA THR A 12 6.06 9.05 -6.83
C THR A 12 5.06 9.38 -5.73
N GLU A 13 5.58 9.83 -4.60
CA GLU A 13 4.74 10.37 -3.53
C GLU A 13 4.05 11.65 -4.02
N VAL A 14 2.73 11.72 -3.79
CA VAL A 14 1.99 12.98 -3.90
C VAL A 14 1.94 13.63 -2.52
N PHE A 15 1.47 12.90 -1.51
CA PHE A 15 1.57 13.28 -0.10
C PHE A 15 1.38 12.09 0.84
N CYS A 16 1.91 12.22 2.05
CA CYS A 16 1.54 11.42 3.21
C CYS A 16 1.20 12.36 4.37
N LYS A 17 -0.02 12.29 4.89
CA LYS A 17 -0.48 13.18 5.96
C LYS A 17 -1.15 12.40 7.08
N LYS A 18 -0.73 12.69 8.32
CA LYS A 18 -1.46 12.30 9.52
C LYS A 18 -2.67 13.22 9.70
N MET A 19 -3.86 12.64 9.74
CA MET A 19 -5.15 13.34 9.74
C MET A 19 -5.74 13.49 11.14
N SER A 20 -5.55 12.48 12.00
CA SER A 20 -6.05 12.43 13.37
C SER A 20 -5.16 11.51 14.21
N GLU A 21 -5.12 11.73 15.52
CA GLU A 21 -4.25 11.05 16.48
C GLU A 21 -5.05 10.52 17.67
N ASN A 22 -4.44 9.61 18.44
CA ASN A 22 -4.99 9.07 19.69
C ASN A 22 -6.37 8.43 19.51
N ILE A 23 -6.53 7.66 18.44
CA ILE A 23 -7.77 6.93 18.13
C ILE A 23 -7.71 5.58 18.85
N PRO A 24 -8.61 5.31 19.80
CA PRO A 24 -8.60 4.05 20.52
C PRO A 24 -8.79 2.86 19.58
N SER A 25 -8.09 1.77 19.85
CA SER A 25 -8.09 0.54 19.04
C SER A 25 -9.48 -0.01 18.71
N ARG A 26 -10.47 0.20 19.59
CA ARG A 26 -11.87 -0.21 19.36
C ARG A 26 -12.58 0.53 18.21
N PHE A 27 -12.06 1.68 17.77
CA PHE A 27 -12.60 2.48 16.68
C PHE A 27 -11.80 2.35 15.38
N VAL A 28 -10.76 1.52 15.39
CA VAL A 28 -9.87 1.32 14.24
C VAL A 28 -10.46 0.27 13.30
N SER A 29 -10.56 0.61 12.02
CA SER A 29 -10.86 -0.39 10.98
C SER A 29 -9.74 -1.43 10.90
N ALA A 30 -10.12 -2.70 10.75
CA ALA A 30 -9.15 -3.77 10.56
C ALA A 30 -8.36 -3.62 9.25
N LEU A 31 -8.97 -3.03 8.22
CA LEU A 31 -8.41 -2.98 6.87
C LEU A 31 -8.27 -1.53 6.36
N PRO A 32 -7.23 -1.22 5.56
CA PRO A 32 -7.10 0.09 4.94
C PRO A 32 -8.21 0.33 3.92
N MET A 33 -8.72 1.55 3.85
CA MET A 33 -9.60 1.97 2.76
C MET A 33 -8.73 2.42 1.59
N VAL A 34 -8.93 1.81 0.42
CA VAL A 34 -8.10 2.04 -0.76
C VAL A 34 -8.98 2.44 -1.94
N SER A 35 -8.56 3.46 -2.69
CA SER A 35 -9.12 3.74 -4.01
C SER A 35 -8.01 3.91 -5.02
N ILE A 36 -8.28 3.51 -6.26
CA ILE A 36 -7.37 3.66 -7.38
C ILE A 36 -8.13 4.21 -8.58
N HIS A 37 -7.50 5.14 -9.29
CA HIS A 37 -7.98 5.62 -10.57
C HIS A 37 -6.81 5.84 -11.54
N ARG A 38 -7.09 5.70 -12.82
CA ARG A 38 -6.13 6.07 -13.87
C ARG A 38 -6.03 7.59 -13.94
N ILE A 39 -4.82 8.12 -14.10
CA ILE A 39 -4.64 9.57 -14.33
C ILE A 39 -4.92 9.83 -15.82
N GLU A 40 -5.93 10.64 -16.09
CA GLU A 40 -6.27 11.04 -17.46
C GLU A 40 -5.07 11.67 -18.17
N LYS A 41 -4.93 11.40 -19.47
CA LYS A 41 -3.85 11.91 -20.33
C LYS A 41 -2.43 11.45 -19.95
N SER A 42 -2.28 10.53 -18.99
CA SER A 42 -1.01 9.91 -18.64
C SER A 42 -1.06 8.40 -18.91
N LEU A 43 -0.27 7.93 -19.88
CA LEU A 43 -0.25 6.53 -20.26
C LEU A 43 0.29 5.66 -19.11
N ASN A 44 -0.49 4.64 -18.73
CA ASN A 44 -0.16 3.65 -17.69
C ASN A 44 0.22 4.26 -16.33
N THR A 45 -0.32 5.43 -16.02
CA THR A 45 -0.15 6.08 -14.72
C THR A 45 -1.44 6.03 -13.94
N TYR A 46 -1.33 5.64 -12.68
CA TYR A 46 -2.45 5.46 -11.78
C TYR A 46 -2.18 6.24 -10.50
N ARG A 47 -3.24 6.75 -9.89
CA ARG A 47 -3.21 7.37 -8.58
C ARG A 47 -3.92 6.47 -7.59
N VAL A 48 -3.25 6.23 -6.48
CA VAL A 48 -3.75 5.41 -5.37
C VAL A 48 -3.91 6.31 -4.16
N ASN A 49 -5.07 6.20 -3.50
CA ASN A 49 -5.31 6.80 -2.19
C ASN A 49 -5.48 5.67 -1.18
N ILE A 50 -4.81 5.80 -0.05
CA ILE A 50 -4.91 4.89 1.09
C ILE A 50 -5.29 5.72 2.31
N THR A 51 -6.36 5.32 2.98
CA THR A 51 -6.71 5.79 4.32
C THR A 51 -6.56 4.62 5.27
N THR A 52 -5.64 4.74 6.22
CA THR A 52 -5.24 3.61 7.06
C THR A 52 -4.93 4.07 8.48
N TYR A 53 -5.21 3.21 9.45
CA TYR A 53 -4.84 3.43 10.83
C TYR A 53 -3.50 2.76 11.09
N LEU A 54 -2.55 3.55 11.57
CA LEU A 54 -1.24 3.04 11.99
C LEU A 54 -1.04 3.34 13.48
N PRO A 55 -0.26 2.53 14.21
CA PRO A 55 0.06 2.80 15.61
C PRO A 55 0.56 4.23 15.83
N SER A 56 0.19 4.87 16.93
CA SER A 56 0.63 6.26 17.18
C SER A 56 2.12 6.36 17.56
N ASN A 57 2.75 5.27 17.98
CA ASN A 57 4.15 5.18 18.44
C ASN A 57 5.11 4.58 17.39
N ILE A 58 4.82 4.72 16.08
CA ILE A 58 5.72 4.22 15.03
C ILE A 58 7.12 4.81 15.19
N THR A 59 8.12 3.93 15.15
CA THR A 59 9.53 4.32 15.19
C THR A 59 10.04 4.61 13.78
N PRO A 60 10.87 5.65 13.58
CA PRO A 60 11.51 5.91 12.30
C PRO A 60 12.32 4.70 11.81
N LEU A 61 12.12 4.33 10.56
CA LEU A 61 12.82 3.23 9.91
C LEU A 61 14.24 3.67 9.52
N THR A 62 15.20 2.77 9.68
CA THR A 62 16.59 3.00 9.31
C THR A 62 16.89 2.47 7.91
N ASP A 63 17.93 3.00 7.27
CA ASP A 63 18.35 2.52 5.94
C ASP A 63 18.88 1.07 6.02
N SER A 64 19.40 0.64 7.17
CA SER A 64 19.78 -0.76 7.41
C SER A 64 18.57 -1.70 7.40
N TRP A 65 17.45 -1.27 7.99
CA TRP A 65 16.20 -2.04 8.03
C TRP A 65 15.64 -2.28 6.62
N VAL A 66 15.62 -1.24 5.77
CA VAL A 66 15.18 -1.37 4.37
C VAL A 66 16.07 -2.34 3.59
N LYS A 67 17.38 -2.31 3.86
CA LYS A 67 18.36 -3.20 3.22
C LYS A 67 18.21 -4.65 3.70
N GLU A 68 17.97 -4.87 4.99
CA GLU A 68 17.76 -6.21 5.57
C GLU A 68 16.49 -6.87 5.03
N LEU A 69 15.43 -6.09 4.82
CA LEU A 69 14.17 -6.56 4.24
C LEU A 69 14.19 -6.66 2.70
N ASN A 70 15.34 -6.39 2.07
CA ASN A 70 15.54 -6.41 0.62
C ASN A 70 14.50 -5.56 -0.15
N LEU A 71 14.11 -4.44 0.46
CA LEU A 71 13.11 -3.52 -0.05
C LEU A 71 13.76 -2.57 -1.05
N ASN A 72 13.97 -3.07 -2.27
CA ASN A 72 14.67 -2.31 -3.32
C ASN A 72 13.71 -1.46 -4.18
N SER A 73 12.41 -1.53 -3.89
CA SER A 73 11.34 -0.93 -4.69
C SER A 73 10.26 -0.33 -3.79
N GLY A 74 10.55 0.83 -3.20
CA GLY A 74 9.59 1.53 -2.35
C GLY A 74 10.01 2.95 -2.07
N LEU A 75 9.35 3.63 -1.13
CA LEU A 75 9.56 5.03 -0.84
C LEU A 75 9.28 5.35 0.64
N PHE A 76 10.19 6.10 1.26
CA PHE A 76 10.01 6.60 2.62
C PHE A 76 9.02 7.76 2.66
N LEU A 77 8.10 7.67 3.59
CA LEU A 77 7.05 8.64 3.88
C LEU A 77 7.14 9.07 5.35
N ASP A 78 6.50 10.20 5.69
CA ASP A 78 6.37 10.71 7.07
C ASP A 78 7.68 10.66 7.86
N GLU A 79 8.73 11.34 7.37
CA GLU A 79 10.04 11.39 8.05
C GLU A 79 10.67 10.01 8.31
N LYS A 80 10.54 9.10 7.32
CA LYS A 80 10.99 7.70 7.38
C LYS A 80 10.23 6.81 8.37
N LYS A 81 9.09 7.22 8.92
CA LYS A 81 8.27 6.35 9.79
C LYS A 81 7.52 5.28 9.00
N ILE A 82 7.20 5.58 7.75
CA ILE A 82 6.42 4.69 6.90
C ILE A 82 7.23 4.39 5.64
N TYR A 83 7.24 3.13 5.23
CA TYR A 83 7.83 2.72 3.96
C TYR A 83 6.74 2.12 3.06
N LEU A 84 6.51 2.76 1.92
CA LEU A 84 5.59 2.25 0.91
C LEU A 84 6.37 1.37 -0.07
N SER A 85 6.21 0.06 0.00
CA SER A 85 6.92 -0.87 -0.88
C SER A 85 6.01 -1.42 -1.99
N TYR A 86 6.60 -1.78 -3.12
CA TYR A 86 5.95 -2.55 -4.18
C TYR A 86 6.53 -3.96 -4.21
N LYS A 87 5.64 -4.96 -4.12
CA LYS A 87 5.99 -6.39 -4.03
C LYS A 87 5.71 -7.16 -5.32
N GLY A 88 5.49 -6.46 -6.44
CA GLY A 88 5.19 -7.08 -7.73
C GLY A 88 3.73 -7.44 -7.94
N VAL A 89 3.48 -8.24 -8.98
CA VAL A 89 2.16 -8.82 -9.28
C VAL A 89 2.06 -10.17 -8.58
N ARG A 90 0.95 -10.41 -7.90
CA ARG A 90 0.62 -11.68 -7.24
C ARG A 90 -0.75 -12.17 -7.67
N LYS A 91 -0.90 -13.49 -7.66
CA LYS A 91 -2.18 -14.16 -7.90
C LYS A 91 -2.92 -14.27 -6.56
N ILE A 92 -4.16 -13.79 -6.48
CA ILE A 92 -4.96 -13.78 -5.24
C ILE A 92 -6.31 -14.43 -5.49
N ASP A 93 -6.68 -15.34 -4.59
CA ASP A 93 -8.01 -15.92 -4.56
C ASP A 93 -8.94 -15.04 -3.72
N THR A 94 -10.05 -14.61 -4.30
CA THR A 94 -11.12 -13.90 -3.61
C THR A 94 -12.29 -14.84 -3.34
N LEU A 95 -13.21 -14.45 -2.46
CA LEU A 95 -14.46 -15.20 -2.25
C LEU A 95 -15.28 -15.33 -3.55
N ILE A 96 -15.22 -14.30 -4.41
CA ILE A 96 -15.91 -14.28 -5.72
C ILE A 96 -15.29 -15.31 -6.65
N THR A 97 -13.97 -15.36 -6.74
CA THR A 97 -13.27 -16.27 -7.66
C THR A 97 -13.27 -17.73 -7.17
N LYS A 98 -13.29 -17.96 -5.85
CA LYS A 98 -13.41 -19.31 -5.28
C LYS A 98 -14.77 -19.96 -5.58
N ALA A 99 -15.84 -19.17 -5.67
CA ALA A 99 -17.18 -19.66 -5.95
C ALA A 99 -17.39 -20.12 -7.40
N GLN A 100 -16.56 -19.66 -8.33
CA GLN A 100 -16.68 -19.94 -9.77
C GLN A 100 -15.71 -21.02 -10.28
N SER A 101 -14.95 -21.66 -9.38
CA SER A 101 -14.04 -22.79 -9.67
C SER A 101 -12.95 -22.56 -10.73
N GLU A 102 -12.73 -21.36 -11.24
CA GLU A 102 -11.54 -21.02 -12.05
C GLU A 102 -11.28 -19.51 -12.03
N GLN A 103 -9.98 -19.16 -11.96
CA GLN A 103 -9.37 -17.82 -12.06
C GLN A 103 -9.25 -17.01 -10.76
N SER A 104 -8.13 -17.16 -10.07
CA SER A 104 -7.62 -16.12 -9.18
C SER A 104 -7.34 -14.84 -9.98
N ILE A 105 -7.47 -13.68 -9.34
CA ILE A 105 -7.18 -12.38 -9.94
C ILE A 105 -5.69 -12.04 -9.81
N PHE A 106 -5.14 -11.34 -10.80
CA PHE A 106 -3.79 -10.77 -10.69
C PHE A 106 -3.87 -9.41 -10.02
N CYS A 107 -3.19 -9.26 -8.88
CA CYS A 107 -3.14 -8.03 -8.11
C CYS A 107 -1.72 -7.48 -8.04
N ARG A 108 -1.55 -6.18 -8.25
CA ARG A 108 -0.31 -5.48 -7.88
C ARG A 108 -0.29 -5.23 -6.38
N ARG A 109 0.74 -5.70 -5.69
CA ARG A 109 0.85 -5.56 -4.24
C ARG A 109 1.70 -4.37 -3.85
N PHE A 110 1.12 -3.52 -3.01
CA PHE A 110 1.80 -2.45 -2.30
C PHE A 110 1.69 -2.71 -0.80
N ASP A 111 2.77 -2.54 -0.05
CA ASP A 111 2.73 -2.68 1.40
C ASP A 111 3.04 -1.32 2.04
N VAL A 112 2.24 -0.95 3.04
CA VAL A 112 2.49 0.15 3.97
C VAL A 112 3.18 -0.48 5.17
N GLU A 113 4.49 -0.37 5.19
CA GLU A 113 5.34 -1.02 6.18
C GLU A 113 5.75 0.00 7.24
N TYR A 114 5.73 -0.44 8.49
CA TYR A 114 6.08 0.35 9.64
C TYR A 114 6.63 -0.56 10.74
N TYR A 115 7.23 0.06 11.75
CA TYR A 115 7.77 -0.65 12.91
C TYR A 115 7.24 -0.04 14.21
N THR A 116 6.75 -0.90 15.09
CA THR A 116 6.42 -0.58 16.47
C THR A 116 6.84 -1.73 17.39
N THR A 117 7.28 -1.41 18.61
CA THR A 117 7.89 -2.36 19.55
C THR A 117 6.94 -2.85 20.64
N GLU A 118 5.76 -2.27 20.76
CA GLU A 118 4.85 -2.49 21.89
C GLU A 118 3.40 -2.65 21.42
N LYS A 119 2.57 -3.27 22.26
CA LYS A 119 1.13 -3.31 22.05
C LYS A 119 0.57 -1.89 22.19
N VAL A 120 -0.20 -1.48 21.19
CA VAL A 120 -0.61 -0.08 21.05
C VAL A 120 -2.11 0.04 21.25
N ASP A 121 -2.50 0.86 22.23
CA ASP A 121 -3.90 1.15 22.51
C ASP A 121 -4.45 2.24 21.58
N ASP A 122 -3.58 3.10 21.03
CA ASP A 122 -3.93 4.30 20.28
C ASP A 122 -3.30 4.36 18.88
N HIS A 123 -4.12 4.72 17.89
CA HIS A 123 -3.72 4.79 16.50
C HIS A 123 -3.87 6.20 15.94
N SER A 124 -3.11 6.47 14.88
CA SER A 124 -3.21 7.67 14.08
C SER A 124 -3.81 7.31 12.72
N LEU A 125 -4.75 8.13 12.24
CA LEU A 125 -5.32 7.99 10.91
C LEU A 125 -4.40 8.68 9.90
N TYR A 126 -3.92 7.93 8.92
CA TYR A 126 -3.08 8.42 7.84
C TYR A 126 -3.85 8.45 6.51
N HIS A 127 -3.59 9.49 5.71
CA HIS A 127 -3.94 9.56 4.30
C HIS A 127 -2.65 9.59 3.48
N ILE A 128 -2.43 8.51 2.72
CA ILE A 128 -1.30 8.34 1.82
C ILE A 128 -1.82 8.41 0.38
N GLN A 129 -1.21 9.26 -0.44
CA GLN A 129 -1.49 9.35 -1.87
C GLN A 129 -0.19 9.25 -2.65
N PHE A 130 -0.16 8.34 -3.61
CA PHE A 130 0.97 8.19 -4.53
C PHE A 130 0.48 7.92 -5.95
N ASN A 131 1.34 8.25 -6.91
CA ASN A 131 1.16 7.82 -8.28
C ASN A 131 2.13 6.67 -8.55
N TYR A 132 1.70 5.67 -9.30
CA TYR A 132 2.61 4.71 -9.90
C TYR A 132 2.46 4.67 -11.41
N LYS A 133 3.58 4.46 -12.10
CA LYS A 133 3.65 4.37 -13.56
C LYS A 133 4.28 3.05 -13.97
N LEU A 134 3.61 2.36 -14.88
CA LEU A 134 4.10 1.09 -15.42
C LEU A 134 4.95 1.32 -16.68
N PRO A 135 6.10 0.65 -16.82
CA PRO A 135 6.84 0.64 -18.08
C PRO A 135 6.02 -0.04 -19.20
N PRO A 136 6.35 0.22 -20.47
CA PRO A 136 5.78 -0.52 -21.60
C PRO A 136 5.93 -2.03 -21.41
N ASN A 137 4.95 -2.82 -21.87
CA ASN A 137 4.94 -4.29 -21.78
C ASN A 137 4.93 -4.87 -20.35
N SER A 138 4.54 -4.08 -19.35
CA SER A 138 4.33 -4.59 -17.99
C SER A 138 3.26 -5.69 -17.96
N GLN A 139 3.48 -6.71 -17.13
CA GLN A 139 2.48 -7.77 -16.85
C GLN A 139 1.13 -7.13 -16.47
N LEU A 140 0.04 -7.54 -17.11
CA LEU A 140 -1.29 -7.02 -16.79
C LEU A 140 -1.75 -7.48 -15.38
N ALA A 141 -2.50 -6.62 -14.70
CA ALA A 141 -3.11 -6.91 -13.40
C ALA A 141 -4.47 -6.23 -13.34
N ASP A 142 -5.45 -6.93 -12.77
CA ASP A 142 -6.85 -6.53 -12.74
C ASP A 142 -7.17 -5.65 -11.52
N ALA A 143 -6.32 -5.72 -10.50
CA ALA A 143 -6.50 -5.03 -9.23
C ALA A 143 -5.17 -4.64 -8.57
N ILE A 144 -5.27 -3.87 -7.49
CA ILE A 144 -4.21 -3.67 -6.51
C ILE A 144 -4.59 -4.29 -5.17
N ILE A 145 -3.59 -4.69 -4.39
CA ILE A 145 -3.74 -5.03 -2.98
C ILE A 145 -2.83 -4.11 -2.17
N VAL A 146 -3.35 -3.56 -1.09
CA VAL A 146 -2.59 -2.78 -0.11
C VAL A 146 -2.62 -3.49 1.22
N ILE A 147 -1.44 -3.77 1.77
CA ILE A 147 -1.29 -4.47 3.04
C ILE A 147 -0.59 -3.55 4.02
N ASN A 148 -1.12 -3.42 5.23
CA ASN A 148 -0.38 -2.87 6.35
C ASN A 148 0.42 -4.02 6.97
N THR A 149 1.74 -3.90 6.97
CA THR A 149 2.63 -4.92 7.54
C THR A 149 3.32 -4.31 8.75
N ASN A 150 3.10 -4.90 9.93
CA ASN A 150 3.94 -4.65 11.10
C ASN A 150 4.99 -5.75 11.14
N GLU A 151 6.27 -5.41 11.13
CA GLU A 151 7.34 -6.41 11.16
C GLU A 151 7.55 -7.06 12.55
N ASP A 152 6.66 -6.79 13.52
CA ASP A 152 6.48 -7.61 14.72
C ASP A 152 5.57 -8.83 14.39
N PRO A 153 6.03 -10.09 14.57
CA PRO A 153 5.43 -11.32 14.01
C PRO A 153 3.96 -11.65 14.31
N GLU A 154 3.21 -10.82 15.03
CA GLU A 154 1.85 -11.13 15.47
C GLU A 154 0.71 -10.41 14.71
N THR A 155 0.95 -9.48 13.77
CA THR A 155 -0.17 -8.71 13.16
C THR A 155 0.03 -8.23 11.71
N ASP A 156 -0.51 -8.97 10.73
CA ASP A 156 -0.65 -8.55 9.32
C ASP A 156 -2.11 -8.21 8.93
N ARG A 157 -2.34 -7.19 8.08
CA ARG A 157 -3.69 -6.74 7.63
C ARG A 157 -3.71 -6.26 6.17
N GLY A 158 -4.75 -6.49 5.34
CA GLY A 158 -4.76 -5.98 3.94
C GLY A 158 -6.10 -5.90 3.19
N THR A 159 -6.14 -5.07 2.13
CA THR A 159 -7.32 -4.75 1.29
C THR A 159 -7.05 -4.92 -0.19
N VAL A 160 -8.00 -5.50 -0.94
CA VAL A 160 -7.96 -5.62 -2.42
C VAL A 160 -8.96 -4.66 -3.06
N THR A 161 -8.54 -3.90 -4.08
CA THR A 161 -9.42 -3.01 -4.87
C THR A 161 -9.04 -2.99 -6.35
N SER A 162 -10.02 -2.86 -7.24
CA SER A 162 -9.82 -2.70 -8.69
C SER A 162 -10.14 -1.28 -9.16
N VAL A 163 -9.69 -0.94 -10.38
CA VAL A 163 -10.03 0.34 -11.03
C VAL A 163 -11.47 0.26 -11.52
N ARG A 164 -12.25 1.31 -11.29
CA ARG A 164 -13.57 1.45 -11.89
C ARG A 164 -13.43 1.79 -13.39
N THR A 165 -13.91 0.92 -14.26
CA THR A 165 -14.15 1.19 -15.68
C THR A 165 -15.62 1.57 -15.83
N ASP A 166 -15.92 2.87 -15.92
CA ASP A 166 -17.24 3.29 -16.38
C ASP A 166 -17.24 3.22 -17.91
N ASP A 167 -18.00 2.28 -18.45
CA ASP A 167 -18.46 2.34 -19.85
C ASP A 167 -19.78 3.12 -19.85
N GLN A 168 -19.72 4.40 -20.24
CA GLN A 168 -20.88 5.14 -20.77
C GLN A 168 -20.52 5.71 -22.13
#